data_AF-A0A3D5VH87-F1
#
_entry.id   AF-A0A3D5VH87-F1
#
_cell.length_a   1.000
_cell.length_b   1.000
_cell.length_c   1.000
_cell.angle_alpha   90.00
_cell.angle_beta   90.00
_cell.angle_gamma   90.00
#
_symmetry.space_group_name_H-M   'P 1'
#
loop_
_entity.id
_entity.type
_entity.pdbx_description
1 polymer ?
#
loop_
_entity_poly.entity_id
_entity_poly.type
_entity_poly.pdbx_seq_one_letter_code
_entity_poly.pdbx_strand_id
1 'polypeptide(L)'
;PIADILEYNLGKEGYEVRAVYTGDDAVSAAKEFLPDLILLDIMLPGIDGFSVCRQVRQHMDCPIIMLTAKDAEIDKVLGLELGA
;
A
#
# COMPACT_ATOMS: atom_id res chain seq x y z
N PRO A 1 4.41 5.71 14.73
CA PRO A 1 3.87 4.41 14.23
C PRO A 1 4.89 3.70 13.33
N ILE A 2 4.65 2.46 12.87
CA ILE A 2 5.61 1.76 11.98
C ILE A 2 5.93 2.56 10.70
N ALA A 3 4.94 3.32 10.19
CA ALA A 3 5.09 4.22 9.06
C ALA A 3 6.23 5.22 9.24
N ASP A 4 6.32 5.91 10.38
CA ASP A 4 7.36 6.93 10.64
C ASP A 4 8.78 6.32 10.62
N ILE A 5 8.91 5.06 11.09
CA ILE A 5 10.19 4.34 11.07
C ILE A 5 10.57 3.97 9.64
N LEU A 6 9.61 3.53 8.83
CA LEU A 6 9.83 3.24 7.42
C LEU A 6 10.18 4.50 6.64
N GLU A 7 9.43 5.59 6.82
CA GLU A 7 9.66 6.89 6.18
C GLU A 7 11.05 7.43 6.50
N TYR A 8 11.45 7.41 7.78
CA TYR A 8 12.78 7.82 8.20
C TYR A 8 13.89 6.98 7.56
N ASN A 9 13.79 5.64 7.62
CA ASN A 9 14.84 4.77 7.12
C ASN A 9 14.94 4.79 5.59
N LEU A 10 13.82 4.74 4.87
CA LEU A 10 13.80 4.83 3.42
C LEU A 10 14.28 6.21 2.94
N GLY A 11 13.88 7.29 3.61
CA GLY A 11 14.40 8.62 3.33
C GLY A 11 15.93 8.73 3.50
N LYS A 12 16.50 8.04 4.50
CA LYS A 12 17.97 7.99 4.67
C LYS A 12 18.69 7.23 3.56
N GLU A 13 18.05 6.22 2.99
CA GLU A 13 18.58 5.49 1.83
C GLU A 13 18.39 6.26 0.51
N GLY A 14 17.82 7.48 0.56
CA GLY A 14 17.69 8.39 -0.58
C GLY A 14 16.39 8.24 -1.37
N TYR A 15 15.41 7.49 -0.85
CA TYR A 15 14.08 7.41 -1.47
C TYR A 15 13.23 8.64 -1.13
N GLU A 16 12.42 9.09 -2.09
CA GLU A 16 11.33 10.02 -1.82
C GLU A 16 10.17 9.20 -1.23
N VAL A 17 9.68 9.59 -0.06
CA VAL A 17 8.65 8.85 0.67
C VAL A 17 7.48 9.77 1.00
N ARG A 18 6.27 9.25 0.81
CA ARG A 18 5.02 9.90 1.25
C ARG A 18 4.22 8.93 2.10
N ALA A 19 4.08 9.23 3.39
CA ALA A 19 3.23 8.45 4.29
C ALA A 19 1.79 8.98 4.33
N VAL A 20 0.83 8.06 4.34
CA VAL A 20 -0.59 8.30 4.63
C VAL A 20 -1.07 7.26 5.64
N TYR A 21 -2.13 7.59 6.38
CA TYR A 21 -2.54 6.82 7.56
C TYR A 21 -3.96 6.25 7.48
N THR A 22 -4.65 6.50 6.36
CA THR A 22 -6.01 6.00 6.10
C THR A 22 -6.06 5.40 4.70
N GLY A 23 -6.95 4.44 4.48
CA GLY A 23 -7.15 3.87 3.14
C GLY A 23 -7.78 4.86 2.17
N ASP A 24 -8.63 5.77 2.68
CA ASP A 24 -9.32 6.78 1.87
C ASP A 24 -8.35 7.76 1.21
N ASP A 25 -7.29 8.14 1.93
CA ASP A 25 -6.25 9.03 1.41
C ASP A 25 -5.27 8.30 0.47
N ALA A 26 -5.11 6.98 0.61
CA ALA A 26 -4.07 6.22 -0.08
C ALA A 26 -4.21 6.21 -1.59
N VAL A 27 -5.43 6.07 -2.12
CA VAL A 27 -5.66 6.04 -3.58
C VAL A 27 -5.37 7.40 -4.21
N SER A 28 -5.82 8.48 -3.56
CA SER A 28 -5.57 9.85 -4.03
C SER A 28 -4.09 10.19 -3.96
N ALA A 29 -3.43 9.86 -2.84
CA ALA A 29 -2.00 10.08 -2.67
C ALA A 29 -1.17 9.31 -3.71
N ALA A 30 -1.52 8.08 -4.04
CA ALA A 30 -0.83 7.30 -5.07
C ALA A 30 -0.95 7.94 -6.47
N LYS A 31 -2.13 8.47 -6.82
CA LYS A 31 -2.35 9.15 -8.11
C LYS A 31 -1.57 10.46 -8.24
N GLU A 32 -1.40 11.18 -7.14
CA GLU A 32 -0.66 12.44 -7.12
C GLU A 32 0.85 12.24 -7.03
N PHE A 33 1.29 11.25 -6.23
CA PHE A 33 2.70 10.99 -5.96
C PHE A 33 3.35 10.14 -7.05
N LEU A 34 2.59 9.31 -7.75
CA LEU A 34 3.05 8.37 -8.77
C LEU A 34 4.23 7.49 -8.29
N PRO A 35 4.05 6.71 -7.20
CA PRO A 35 5.14 5.95 -6.61
C PRO A 35 5.63 4.80 -7.49
N ASP A 36 6.93 4.52 -7.43
CA ASP A 36 7.54 3.32 -8.01
C ASP A 36 7.26 2.04 -7.19
N LEU A 37 6.91 2.18 -5.91
CA LEU A 37 6.61 1.09 -4.97
C LEU A 37 5.66 1.56 -3.88
N ILE A 38 4.69 0.72 -3.50
CA ILE A 38 3.79 0.99 -2.37
C ILE A 38 4.01 -0.08 -1.28
N LEU A 39 4.21 0.38 -0.04
CA LEU A 39 4.09 -0.45 1.16
C LEU A 39 2.69 -0.24 1.75
N LEU A 40 1.89 -1.30 1.86
CA LEU A 40 0.46 -1.18 2.17
C LEU A 40 0.06 -2.09 3.33
N ASP A 41 -0.38 -1.49 4.45
CA ASP A 41 -1.03 -2.25 5.53
C ASP A 41 -2.42 -2.74 5.07
N ILE A 42 -2.79 -3.95 5.52
CA ILE A 42 -4.12 -4.53 5.29
C ILE A 42 -5.15 -3.84 6.19
N MET A 43 -4.82 -3.59 7.46
CA MET A 43 -5.75 -3.03 8.43
C MET A 43 -5.60 -1.52 8.52
N LEU A 44 -6.27 -0.81 7.60
CA LEU A 44 -6.31 0.64 7.58
C LEU A 44 -7.65 1.18 8.11
N PRO A 45 -7.66 2.35 8.77
CA PRO A 45 -8.88 3.12 8.98
C PRO A 45 -9.50 3.54 7.63
N GLY A 46 -10.83 3.55 7.56
CA GLY A 46 -11.57 3.82 6.32
C GLY A 46 -11.74 2.56 5.49
N ILE A 47 -11.29 2.57 4.24
CA ILE A 47 -11.21 1.35 3.42
C ILE A 47 -9.97 0.50 3.77
N ASP A 48 -10.11 -0.82 3.66
CA ASP A 48 -9.02 -1.76 3.92
C ASP A 48 -7.94 -1.77 2.81
N GLY A 49 -6.77 -2.33 3.13
CA GLY A 49 -5.65 -2.40 2.19
C GLY A 49 -5.92 -3.23 0.94
N PHE A 50 -6.83 -4.22 0.98
CA PHE A 50 -7.20 -4.98 -0.22
C PHE A 50 -8.01 -4.10 -1.20
N SER A 51 -8.92 -3.31 -0.66
CA SER A 51 -9.73 -2.34 -1.40
C SER A 51 -8.86 -1.24 -1.99
N VAL A 52 -7.89 -0.72 -1.23
CA VAL A 52 -6.86 0.22 -1.73
C VAL A 52 -6.08 -0.41 -2.88
N CYS A 53 -5.54 -1.62 -2.70
CA CYS A 53 -4.78 -2.33 -3.72
C CYS A 53 -5.57 -2.47 -5.03
N ARG A 54 -6.84 -2.92 -4.94
CA ARG A 54 -7.73 -3.03 -6.09
C ARG A 54 -7.94 -1.70 -6.80
N GLN A 55 -8.19 -0.62 -6.06
CA GLN A 55 -8.42 0.70 -6.64
C GLN A 55 -7.17 1.31 -7.27
N VAL A 56 -5.99 1.14 -6.64
CA VAL A 56 -4.72 1.57 -7.21
C VAL A 56 -4.44 0.83 -8.52
N ARG A 57 -4.63 -0.49 -8.56
CA ARG A 57 -4.46 -1.32 -9.77
C ARG A 57 -5.35 -0.94 -10.94
N GLN A 58 -6.49 -0.29 -10.70
CA GLN A 58 -7.33 0.24 -11.79
C GLN A 58 -6.70 1.45 -12.51
N HIS A 59 -5.70 2.09 -11.92
CA HIS A 59 -5.12 3.33 -12.41
C HIS A 59 -3.62 3.23 -12.69
N MET A 60 -2.92 2.30 -12.04
CA MET A 60 -1.47 2.12 -12.20
C MET A 60 -1.00 0.70 -11.84
N ASP A 61 0.08 0.26 -12.47
CA ASP A 61 0.67 -1.07 -12.30
C ASP A 61 1.87 -1.10 -11.33
N CYS A 62 1.98 -0.11 -10.43
CA CYS A 62 3.13 -0.07 -9.52
C CYS A 62 3.15 -1.30 -8.58
N PRO A 63 4.33 -1.86 -8.28
CA PRO A 63 4.48 -2.93 -7.30
C PRO A 63 3.90 -2.54 -5.93
N ILE A 64 3.16 -3.46 -5.32
CA ILE A 64 2.58 -3.29 -3.97
C ILE A 64 3.08 -4.43 -3.07
N ILE A 65 3.73 -4.08 -1.97
CA ILE A 65 4.12 -5.01 -0.90
C ILE A 65 3.15 -4.84 0.26
N MET A 66 2.37 -5.88 0.54
CA MET A 66 1.45 -5.88 1.66
C MET A 66 2.22 -6.08 2.98
N LEU A 67 1.99 -5.19 3.94
CA LEU A 67 2.44 -5.33 5.32
C LEU A 67 1.39 -6.15 6.07
N THR A 68 1.77 -7.32 6.57
CA THR A 68 0.89 -8.18 7.37
C THR A 68 1.46 -8.37 8.77
N ALA A 69 0.60 -8.28 9.79
CA ALA A 69 0.92 -8.61 11.17
C ALA A 69 0.18 -9.87 11.66
N LYS A 70 -0.40 -10.69 10.78
CA LYS A 70 -1.12 -11.89 11.20
C LYS A 70 -1.11 -12.98 10.13
N ASP A 71 -1.10 -14.23 10.61
CA ASP A 71 -1.42 -15.48 9.90
C ASP A 71 -2.87 -15.50 9.36
N ALA A 72 -3.31 -14.42 8.72
CA ALA A 72 -4.42 -14.50 7.80
C ALA A 72 -3.88 -15.35 6.67
N GLU A 73 -4.27 -16.64 6.68
CA GLU A 73 -4.15 -17.52 5.52
C GLU A 73 -4.40 -16.65 4.31
N ILE A 74 -3.30 -16.39 3.60
CA ILE A 74 -3.34 -15.66 2.35
C ILE A 74 -4.32 -16.51 1.54
N ASP A 75 -5.54 -16.00 1.32
CA ASP A 75 -6.37 -16.46 0.22
C ASP A 75 -5.54 -16.12 -1.01
N LYS A 76 -4.61 -17.03 -1.33
CA LYS A 76 -3.67 -16.96 -2.46
C LYS A 76 -4.45 -16.77 -3.76
N VAL A 77 -5.75 -17.07 -3.72
CA VAL A 77 -6.75 -16.86 -4.75
C VAL A 77 -7.05 -15.37 -4.99
N LEU A 78 -7.27 -14.54 -3.95
CA LEU A 78 -7.73 -13.16 -4.14
C LEU A 78 -6.62 -12.23 -4.67
N GLY A 79 -5.36 -12.51 -4.33
CA GLY A 79 -4.21 -11.78 -4.87
C GLY A 79 -3.97 -12.03 -6.38
N LEU A 80 -4.45 -13.17 -6.90
CA LEU A 80 -4.35 -13.54 -8.32
C LEU A 80 -5.52 -13.02 -9.15
N GLU A 81 -6.72 -12.86 -8.57
CA GLU A 81 -7.92 -12.43 -9.30
C GLU A 81 -8.04 -10.91 -9.48
N LEU A 82 -7.27 -10.11 -8.75
CA LEU A 82 -7.33 -8.64 -8.82
C LEU A 82 -6.39 -8.03 -9.89
N GLY A 83 -5.84 -8.84 -10.80
CA GLY A 83 -4.91 -8.40 -11.83
C GLY A 83 -4.78 -9.31 -13.05
N ALA A 84 -5.82 -10.09 -13.38
CA ALA A 84 -5.99 -10.77 -14.66
C ALA A 84 -7.11 -10.10 -15.48
#